data_AF-A0A1I3V4J7-F1
#
_entry.id   AF-A0A1I3V4J7-F1
#
_cell.length_a   1.000
_cell.length_b   1.000
_cell.length_c   1.000
_cell.angle_alpha   90.00
_cell.angle_beta   90.00
_cell.angle_gamma   90.00
#
_symmetry.space_group_name_H-M   'P 1'
#
loop_
_entity.id
_entity.type
_entity.pdbx_description
1 polymer ?
#
loop_
_entity_poly.entity_id
_entity_poly.type
_entity_poly.pdbx_seq_one_letter_code
_entity_poly.pdbx_strand_id
1 'polypeptide(L)'
;MQGDMPEEFTPTSARPGDRLRAAREAMGLDLPEIAARTRIPQRHLEAIEQGTYSGLPSITYASGFAKAYARAVNVDEVSIAQDVRAELGQIERPAITPEYPLQEPSRAAPGGIVWLGVIVALVIVAGIGIWYGTDWFRGGSASQGDSLVQQLEPSPTPTAPAPAPAPTPTVPAVEHVTLVARGPAWIRITDATGKKLAEKELAAGERYDVPDDADHPRIRTGRPDQLQVLLNGSEVAPLGTEVKVVEAELTSAALRARGQPGATPSPTPDATAAATPLRRRSTPRASSTDATAAPAAATTPAGDTPNP
;
A
#
# COMPACT_ATOMS: atom_id res chain seq x y z
N MET A 1 -28.15 60.13 -13.14
CA MET A 1 -27.54 59.57 -11.92
C MET A 1 -28.33 58.33 -11.59
N GLN A 2 -27.83 57.15 -11.95
CA GLN A 2 -28.45 55.90 -11.52
C GLN A 2 -27.88 55.59 -10.13
N GLY A 3 -28.75 55.28 -9.16
CA GLY A 3 -28.28 54.87 -7.84
C GLY A 3 -27.81 53.43 -7.88
N ASP A 4 -26.52 53.19 -7.67
CA ASP A 4 -26.03 51.88 -7.26
C ASP A 4 -26.65 51.56 -5.89
N MET A 5 -27.54 50.57 -5.85
CA MET A 5 -27.94 49.98 -4.58
C MET A 5 -26.96 48.85 -4.27
N PRO A 6 -26.29 48.85 -3.10
CA PRO A 6 -25.39 47.75 -2.76
C PRO A 6 -26.20 46.45 -2.69
N GLU A 7 -25.68 45.38 -3.30
CA GLU A 7 -26.38 44.09 -3.29
C GLU A 7 -26.54 43.60 -1.85
N GLU A 8 -27.81 43.54 -1.41
CA GLU A 8 -28.18 43.14 -0.07
C GLU A 8 -27.94 41.63 0.08
N PHE A 9 -26.80 41.27 0.70
CA PHE A 9 -26.39 39.89 0.96
C PHE A 9 -27.37 39.20 1.93
N THR A 10 -28.52 38.75 1.41
CA THR A 10 -29.49 37.95 2.16
C THR A 10 -28.81 36.63 2.57
N PRO A 11 -28.70 36.33 3.89
CA PRO A 11 -27.93 35.18 4.35
C PRO A 11 -28.68 33.87 4.10
N THR A 12 -28.47 33.29 2.91
CA THR A 12 -28.80 31.89 2.60
C THR A 12 -28.11 30.99 3.62
N SER A 13 -28.91 30.39 4.52
CA SER A 13 -28.51 29.39 5.53
C SER A 13 -27.19 29.68 6.25
N ALA A 14 -27.25 30.38 7.40
CA ALA A 14 -26.09 30.69 8.23
C ALA A 14 -25.17 29.46 8.45
N ARG A 15 -23.87 29.65 8.17
CA ARG A 15 -22.87 28.56 8.15
C ARG A 15 -22.76 27.88 9.52
N PRO A 16 -22.30 26.62 9.61
CA PRO A 16 -22.04 25.97 10.89
C PRO A 16 -21.11 26.79 11.79
N GLY A 17 -20.10 27.48 11.23
CA GLY A 17 -19.23 28.40 11.98
C GLY A 17 -19.98 29.58 12.61
N ASP A 18 -20.86 30.24 11.85
CA ASP A 18 -21.67 31.37 12.33
C ASP A 18 -22.71 30.93 13.37
N ARG A 19 -23.31 29.74 13.19
CA ARG A 19 -24.24 29.13 14.15
C ARG A 19 -23.55 28.80 15.48
N LEU A 20 -22.32 28.31 15.44
CA LEU A 20 -21.51 28.06 16.64
C LEU A 20 -21.12 29.37 17.34
N ARG A 21 -20.70 30.40 16.58
CA ARG A 21 -20.43 31.75 17.10
C ARG A 21 -21.66 32.33 17.81
N ALA A 22 -22.80 32.36 17.14
CA ALA A 22 -24.04 32.93 17.69
C ALA A 22 -24.50 32.21 18.96
N ALA A 23 -24.34 30.88 19.03
CA ALA A 23 -24.66 30.10 20.23
C ALA A 23 -23.67 30.36 21.39
N ARG A 24 -22.37 30.50 21.10
CA ARG A 24 -21.36 30.92 22.08
C ARG A 24 -21.70 32.29 22.67
N GLU A 25 -22.05 33.24 21.81
CA GLU A 25 -22.35 34.64 22.20
C GLU A 25 -23.69 34.77 22.93
N ALA A 26 -24.70 33.98 22.56
CA ALA A 26 -25.95 33.87 23.30
C ALA A 26 -25.78 33.27 24.72
N MET A 27 -24.71 32.51 24.96
CA MET A 27 -24.32 32.04 26.30
C MET A 27 -23.38 33.00 27.04
N GLY A 28 -22.98 34.12 26.43
CA GLY A 28 -22.04 35.09 27.01
C GLY A 28 -20.62 34.54 27.20
N LEU A 29 -20.19 33.57 26.37
CA LEU A 29 -18.91 32.89 26.50
C LEU A 29 -17.84 33.44 25.54
N ASP A 30 -16.61 33.54 26.04
CA ASP A 30 -15.44 33.86 25.22
C ASP A 30 -14.85 32.61 24.55
N LEU A 31 -14.30 32.78 23.35
CA LEU A 31 -13.63 31.71 22.60
C LEU A 31 -12.52 30.97 23.38
N PRO A 32 -11.62 31.64 24.15
CA PRO A 32 -10.69 30.95 25.06
C PRO A 32 -11.38 30.10 26.13
N GLU A 33 -12.60 30.41 26.57
CA GLU A 33 -13.30 29.55 27.53
C GLU A 33 -13.85 28.29 26.87
N ILE A 34 -14.36 28.37 25.65
CA ILE A 34 -14.68 27.18 24.83
C ILE A 34 -13.40 26.36 24.59
N ALA A 35 -12.25 27.00 24.36
CA ALA A 35 -10.96 26.33 24.20
C ALA A 35 -10.57 25.52 25.45
N ALA A 36 -10.78 26.10 26.65
CA ALA A 36 -10.56 25.43 27.92
C ALA A 36 -11.55 24.27 28.15
N ARG A 37 -12.85 24.48 27.90
CA ARG A 37 -13.92 23.48 28.08
C ARG A 37 -13.79 22.29 27.13
N THR A 38 -13.40 22.52 25.87
CA THR A 38 -13.28 21.48 24.83
C THR A 38 -11.89 20.86 24.72
N ARG A 39 -10.87 21.47 25.32
CA ARG A 39 -9.44 21.15 25.15
C ARG A 39 -8.94 21.33 23.69
N ILE A 40 -9.66 22.09 22.86
CA ILE A 40 -9.27 22.43 21.49
C ILE A 40 -8.56 23.80 21.51
N PRO A 41 -7.34 23.94 20.97
CA PRO A 41 -6.64 25.24 20.92
C PRO A 41 -7.47 26.33 20.23
N GLN A 42 -7.52 27.53 20.83
CA GLN A 42 -8.36 28.66 20.38
C GLN A 42 -8.30 28.92 18.87
N ARG A 43 -7.08 28.98 18.29
CA ARG A 43 -6.84 29.16 16.84
C ARG A 43 -7.60 28.17 15.93
N HIS A 44 -7.93 26.99 16.45
CA HIS A 44 -8.66 25.95 15.72
C HIS A 44 -10.17 26.11 15.85
N LEU A 45 -10.66 26.60 16.99
CA LEU A 45 -12.07 27.00 17.14
C LEU A 45 -12.38 28.25 16.31
N GLU A 46 -11.44 29.20 16.27
CA GLU A 46 -11.47 30.38 15.40
C GLU A 46 -11.53 29.99 13.91
N ALA A 47 -10.72 29.02 13.49
CA ALA A 47 -10.79 28.43 12.14
C ALA A 47 -12.16 27.77 11.85
N ILE A 48 -12.82 27.14 12.84
CA ILE A 48 -14.19 26.63 12.69
C ILE A 48 -15.20 27.78 12.56
N GLU A 49 -15.13 28.83 13.39
CA GLU A 49 -16.06 29.97 13.28
C GLU A 49 -15.88 30.77 11.98
N GLN A 50 -14.71 30.71 11.33
CA GLN A 50 -14.43 31.38 10.05
C GLN A 50 -14.69 30.49 8.83
N GLY A 51 -14.87 29.17 9.00
CA GLY A 51 -14.90 28.19 7.91
C GLY A 51 -13.52 27.91 7.28
N THR A 52 -12.43 28.40 7.87
CA THR A 52 -11.06 28.31 7.35
C THR A 52 -10.41 26.97 7.73
N TYR A 53 -11.02 25.87 7.30
CA TYR A 53 -10.64 24.50 7.72
C TYR A 53 -9.20 24.09 7.38
N SER A 54 -8.53 24.80 6.45
CA SER A 54 -7.11 24.66 6.14
C SER A 54 -6.15 25.06 7.27
N GLY A 55 -6.62 25.84 8.27
CA GLY A 55 -5.83 26.21 9.46
C GLY A 55 -5.76 25.12 10.54
N LEU A 56 -6.41 23.97 10.34
CA LEU A 56 -6.48 22.87 11.30
C LEU A 56 -5.28 21.91 11.19
N PRO A 57 -4.95 21.12 12.24
CA PRO A 57 -3.83 20.16 12.19
C PRO A 57 -4.05 19.00 11.21
N SER A 58 -5.32 18.72 10.90
CA SER A 58 -5.78 17.94 9.77
C SER A 58 -7.23 18.35 9.50
N ILE A 59 -7.59 18.45 8.22
CA ILE A 59 -8.95 18.80 7.78
C ILE A 59 -9.99 17.76 8.28
N THR A 60 -9.58 16.50 8.42
CA THR A 60 -10.42 15.41 8.94
C THR A 60 -10.92 15.64 10.37
N TYR A 61 -10.22 16.45 11.17
CA TYR A 61 -10.64 16.78 12.52
C TYR A 61 -11.71 17.88 12.59
N ALA A 62 -11.99 18.62 11.51
CA ALA A 62 -12.92 19.76 11.54
C ALA A 62 -14.31 19.37 12.05
N SER A 63 -14.88 18.28 11.50
CA SER A 63 -16.19 17.76 11.94
C SER A 63 -16.18 17.30 13.41
N GLY A 64 -15.06 16.79 13.93
CA GLY A 64 -14.90 16.41 15.33
C GLY A 64 -14.78 17.61 16.27
N PHE A 65 -14.06 18.66 15.86
CA PHE A 65 -13.93 19.90 16.61
C PHE A 65 -15.23 20.69 16.64
N ALA A 66 -15.91 20.84 15.50
CA ALA A 66 -17.24 21.45 15.42
C ALA A 66 -18.26 20.67 16.26
N LYS A 67 -18.20 19.34 16.26
CA LYS A 67 -19.03 18.49 17.13
C LYS A 67 -18.79 18.74 18.62
N ALA A 68 -17.54 18.84 19.04
CA ALA A 68 -17.18 19.14 20.43
C ALA A 68 -17.56 20.57 20.85
N TYR A 69 -17.44 21.54 19.93
CA TYR A 69 -17.89 22.91 20.14
C TYR A 69 -19.43 22.96 20.28
N ALA A 70 -20.20 22.37 19.36
CA ALA A 70 -21.66 22.32 19.43
C ALA A 70 -22.17 21.83 20.79
N ARG A 71 -21.57 20.74 21.32
CA ARG A 71 -21.87 20.23 22.66
C ARG A 71 -21.54 21.22 23.80
N ALA A 72 -20.45 21.98 23.68
CA ALA A 72 -20.05 22.99 24.67
C ALA A 72 -20.96 24.24 24.67
N VAL A 73 -21.68 24.51 23.58
CA VAL A 73 -22.70 25.57 23.46
C VAL A 73 -24.15 25.04 23.40
N ASN A 74 -24.34 23.77 23.74
CA ASN A 74 -25.65 23.09 23.79
C ASN A 74 -26.48 23.16 22.49
N VAL A 75 -25.80 23.21 21.33
CA VAL A 75 -26.38 23.08 19.98
C VAL A 75 -26.32 21.62 19.54
N ASP A 76 -27.23 21.20 18.66
CA ASP A 76 -27.22 19.85 18.07
C ASP A 76 -25.86 19.52 17.43
N GLU A 77 -25.20 18.54 18.04
CA GLU A 77 -23.89 18.04 17.66
C GLU A 77 -23.90 17.18 16.39
N VAL A 78 -25.08 16.79 15.87
CA VAL A 78 -25.23 15.97 14.67
C VAL A 78 -25.35 16.83 13.42
N SER A 79 -26.30 17.78 13.35
CA SER A 79 -26.44 18.69 12.19
C SER A 79 -25.16 19.48 11.96
N ILE A 80 -24.60 20.13 12.99
CA ILE A 80 -23.34 20.88 12.85
C ILE A 80 -22.20 20.02 12.27
N ALA A 81 -22.10 18.75 12.67
CA ALA A 81 -21.08 17.83 12.13
C ALA A 81 -21.38 17.35 10.70
N GLN A 82 -22.65 17.31 10.30
CA GLN A 82 -23.07 17.04 8.91
C GLN A 82 -22.84 18.27 8.02
N ASP A 83 -23.19 19.46 8.49
CA ASP A 83 -23.03 20.73 7.76
C ASP A 83 -21.55 21.03 7.49
N VAL A 84 -20.68 20.91 8.50
CA VAL A 84 -19.21 21.02 8.32
C VAL A 84 -18.69 19.97 7.34
N ARG A 85 -19.22 18.74 7.35
CA ARG A 85 -18.84 17.71 6.37
C ARG A 85 -19.33 18.06 4.95
N ALA A 86 -20.47 18.73 4.81
CA ALA A 86 -20.98 19.19 3.52
C ALA A 86 -20.14 20.35 2.95
N GLU A 87 -19.66 21.29 3.80
CA GLU A 87 -18.69 22.31 3.39
C GLU A 87 -17.34 21.67 3.00
N LEU A 88 -16.81 20.77 3.82
CA LEU A 88 -15.58 20.03 3.48
C LEU A 88 -15.69 19.26 2.16
N GLY A 89 -16.81 18.58 1.91
CA GLY A 89 -17.05 17.83 0.67
C GLY A 89 -17.19 18.69 -0.59
N GLN A 90 -17.31 20.01 -0.45
CA GLN A 90 -17.20 20.97 -1.56
C GLN A 90 -15.75 21.44 -1.77
N ILE A 91 -14.97 21.54 -0.69
CA ILE A 91 -13.55 21.94 -0.70
C ILE A 91 -12.66 20.78 -1.19
N GLU A 92 -12.92 19.55 -0.74
CA GLU A 92 -12.19 18.31 -1.10
C GLU A 92 -12.58 17.75 -2.49
N ARG A 93 -12.96 18.62 -3.45
CA ARG A 93 -13.27 18.25 -4.84
C ARG A 93 -12.27 18.78 -5.90
N PRO A 94 -10.95 18.54 -5.78
CA PRO A 94 -10.13 18.39 -6.98
C PRO A 94 -10.52 17.09 -7.67
N ALA A 95 -11.23 17.19 -8.81
CA ALA A 95 -11.69 16.04 -9.57
C ALA A 95 -10.54 15.35 -10.33
N ILE A 96 -9.67 14.64 -9.59
CA ILE A 96 -8.77 13.62 -10.12
C ILE A 96 -9.28 12.26 -9.64
N THR A 97 -10.48 11.90 -10.08
CA THR A 97 -10.76 10.49 -10.31
C THR A 97 -9.80 10.04 -11.40
N PRO A 98 -8.86 9.09 -11.15
CA PRO A 98 -8.20 8.43 -12.27
C PRO A 98 -9.31 7.73 -13.05
N GLU A 99 -9.58 8.20 -14.27
CA GLU A 99 -10.59 7.59 -15.12
C GLU A 99 -10.04 6.25 -15.63
N TYR A 100 -10.12 5.24 -14.76
CA TYR A 100 -10.25 3.87 -15.17
C TYR A 100 -11.50 3.81 -16.02
N PRO A 101 -11.40 3.61 -17.35
CA PRO A 101 -12.59 3.29 -18.11
C PRO A 101 -13.14 2.00 -17.51
N LEU A 102 -14.37 2.04 -17.01
CA LEU A 102 -15.15 0.82 -16.82
C LEU A 102 -15.43 0.29 -18.23
N GLN A 103 -14.44 -0.41 -18.79
CA GLN A 103 -14.61 -1.24 -19.98
C GLN A 103 -15.56 -2.35 -19.57
N GLU A 104 -16.86 -2.09 -19.72
CA GLU A 104 -17.88 -3.13 -19.73
C GLU A 104 -17.40 -4.20 -20.70
N PRO A 105 -17.08 -5.42 -20.22
CA PRO A 105 -16.57 -6.46 -21.09
C PRO A 105 -17.72 -6.87 -22.00
N SER A 106 -17.68 -6.39 -23.25
CA SER A 106 -18.77 -6.52 -24.20
C SER A 106 -19.07 -8.00 -24.41
N ARG A 107 -20.21 -8.45 -23.87
CA ARG A 107 -20.64 -9.86 -23.87
C ARG A 107 -21.16 -10.32 -25.25
N ALA A 108 -20.50 -9.91 -26.32
CA ALA A 108 -20.62 -10.51 -27.62
C ALA A 108 -19.75 -11.77 -27.65
N ALA A 109 -20.36 -12.95 -27.81
CA ALA A 109 -19.59 -14.17 -28.06
C ALA A 109 -18.79 -13.98 -29.37
N PRO A 110 -17.48 -14.31 -29.40
CA PRO A 110 -16.67 -14.13 -30.60
C PRO A 110 -17.26 -14.94 -31.75
N GLY A 111 -17.37 -14.33 -32.94
CA GLY A 111 -18.17 -14.84 -34.06
C GLY A 111 -17.85 -16.27 -34.52
N GLY A 112 -16.62 -16.75 -34.25
CA GLY A 112 -16.23 -18.14 -34.48
C GLY A 112 -17.04 -19.16 -33.68
N ILE A 113 -17.52 -18.82 -32.47
CA ILE A 113 -18.38 -19.71 -31.66
C ILE A 113 -19.77 -19.85 -32.30
N VAL A 114 -20.31 -18.75 -32.84
CA VAL A 114 -21.59 -18.77 -33.58
C VAL A 114 -21.47 -19.64 -34.83
N TRP A 115 -20.40 -19.47 -35.61
CA TRP A 115 -20.12 -20.28 -36.78
C TRP A 115 -19.89 -21.77 -36.45
N LEU A 116 -19.18 -22.08 -35.35
CA LEU A 116 -19.00 -23.44 -34.86
C LEU A 116 -20.36 -24.09 -34.52
N GLY A 117 -21.26 -23.36 -33.87
CA GLY A 117 -22.63 -23.81 -33.59
C GLY A 117 -23.42 -24.14 -34.85
N VAL A 118 -23.33 -23.31 -35.89
CA VAL A 118 -23.97 -23.56 -37.20
C VAL A 118 -23.39 -24.80 -37.88
N ILE A 119 -22.07 -24.99 -37.87
CA ILE A 119 -21.42 -26.19 -38.43
C ILE A 119 -21.88 -27.46 -37.69
N VAL A 120 -21.89 -27.44 -36.35
CA VAL A 120 -22.33 -28.59 -35.54
C VAL A 120 -23.80 -28.92 -35.80
N ALA A 121 -24.68 -27.92 -35.92
CA ALA A 121 -26.08 -28.13 -36.27
C ALA A 121 -26.24 -28.77 -37.67
N LEU A 122 -25.48 -28.31 -38.67
CA LEU A 122 -25.47 -28.90 -40.02
C LEU A 122 -24.99 -30.34 -40.03
N VAL A 123 -23.92 -30.67 -39.28
CA VAL A 123 -23.41 -32.04 -39.14
C VAL A 123 -24.44 -32.97 -38.48
N ILE A 124 -25.15 -32.49 -37.45
CA ILE A 124 -26.23 -33.25 -36.80
C ILE A 124 -27.39 -33.50 -37.77
N VAL A 125 -27.85 -32.48 -38.52
CA VAL A 125 -28.91 -32.64 -39.52
C VAL A 125 -28.50 -33.59 -40.65
N ALA A 126 -27.26 -33.51 -41.13
CA ALA A 126 -26.73 -34.44 -42.13
C ALA A 126 -26.64 -35.88 -41.61
N GLY A 127 -26.14 -36.07 -40.38
CA GLY A 127 -26.06 -37.39 -39.73
C GLY A 127 -27.44 -38.03 -39.53
N ILE A 128 -28.43 -37.23 -39.09
CA ILE A 128 -29.84 -37.65 -39.00
C ILE A 128 -30.37 -38.03 -40.40
N GLY A 129 -30.14 -37.20 -41.41
CA GLY A 129 -30.55 -37.46 -42.79
C GLY A 129 -29.97 -38.76 -43.37
N ILE A 130 -28.71 -39.08 -43.06
CA ILE A 130 -28.08 -40.34 -43.46
C ILE A 130 -28.69 -41.52 -42.69
N TRP A 131 -28.87 -41.39 -41.37
CA TRP A 131 -29.37 -42.46 -40.48
C TRP A 131 -30.82 -42.87 -40.79
N TYR A 132 -31.69 -41.92 -41.14
CA TYR A 132 -33.06 -42.21 -41.58
C TYR A 132 -33.18 -42.46 -43.10
N GLY A 133 -32.20 -42.02 -43.89
CA GLY A 133 -32.27 -42.02 -45.36
C GLY A 133 -31.61 -43.20 -46.08
N THR A 134 -30.84 -44.05 -45.40
CA THR A 134 -30.09 -45.14 -46.07
C THR A 134 -30.13 -46.49 -45.34
N ASP A 135 -30.71 -47.52 -45.99
CA ASP A 135 -30.57 -48.95 -45.61
C ASP A 135 -29.18 -49.53 -46.03
N TRP A 136 -28.21 -48.66 -46.36
CA TRP A 136 -26.90 -49.01 -46.93
C TRP A 136 -25.93 -49.74 -45.99
N PHE A 137 -26.29 -49.94 -44.71
CA PHE A 137 -25.52 -50.76 -43.77
C PHE A 137 -26.07 -52.19 -43.58
N ARG A 138 -26.87 -52.69 -44.54
CA ARG A 138 -27.32 -54.09 -44.60
C ARG A 138 -26.92 -54.80 -45.90
N GLY A 139 -25.69 -55.31 -45.90
CA GLY A 139 -25.12 -56.16 -46.97
C GLY A 139 -24.08 -55.42 -47.81
N GLY A 140 -22.92 -56.01 -48.10
CA GLY A 140 -22.42 -57.33 -47.71
C GLY A 140 -20.99 -57.57 -48.20
N SER A 141 -20.48 -58.80 -48.03
CA SER A 141 -19.08 -59.22 -48.27
C SER A 141 -18.08 -58.60 -47.26
N ALA A 142 -17.40 -59.31 -46.35
CA ALA A 142 -16.90 -60.69 -46.28
C ALA A 142 -15.65 -60.99 -47.14
N SER A 143 -14.73 -61.76 -46.55
CA SER A 143 -13.59 -62.46 -47.18
C SER A 143 -12.35 -61.64 -47.60
N GLN A 144 -11.55 -61.22 -46.62
CA GLN A 144 -10.13 -61.59 -46.54
C GLN A 144 -9.63 -61.41 -45.10
N GLY A 145 -9.04 -62.40 -44.41
CA GLY A 145 -8.77 -63.78 -44.83
C GLY A 145 -7.29 -63.99 -45.18
N ASP A 146 -6.54 -64.35 -44.14
CA ASP A 146 -5.19 -64.90 -44.13
C ASP A 146 -4.01 -64.00 -44.52
N SER A 147 -3.13 -63.76 -43.55
CA SER A 147 -1.75 -63.31 -43.69
C SER A 147 -0.97 -63.68 -42.42
N LEU A 148 -0.99 -64.99 -42.15
CA LEU A 148 0.03 -65.80 -41.47
C LEU A 148 1.11 -65.08 -40.63
N VAL A 149 1.03 -65.34 -39.32
CA VAL A 149 2.14 -65.53 -38.36
C VAL A 149 3.59 -65.44 -38.89
N GLN A 150 4.24 -64.30 -38.63
CA GLN A 150 5.70 -64.18 -38.49
C GLN A 150 6.04 -62.90 -37.70
N GLN A 151 6.85 -62.87 -36.62
CA GLN A 151 7.57 -63.93 -35.92
C GLN A 151 7.66 -63.61 -34.40
N LEU A 152 7.60 -64.64 -33.55
CA LEU A 152 7.77 -64.53 -32.09
C LEU A 152 8.82 -65.54 -31.62
N GLU A 153 10.06 -65.09 -31.35
CA GLU A 153 11.09 -65.83 -30.60
C GLU A 153 12.33 -64.92 -30.33
N PRO A 154 13.21 -65.21 -29.34
CA PRO A 154 12.91 -64.88 -27.94
C PRO A 154 13.99 -63.99 -27.27
N SER A 155 13.71 -63.51 -26.06
CA SER A 155 14.65 -62.69 -25.26
C SER A 155 15.82 -63.49 -24.67
N PRO A 156 17.07 -63.01 -24.81
CA PRO A 156 18.17 -63.35 -23.89
C PRO A 156 18.31 -62.31 -22.77
N THR A 157 18.44 -62.78 -21.53
CA THR A 157 18.64 -61.97 -20.31
C THR A 157 19.65 -62.69 -19.39
N PRO A 158 20.57 -62.01 -18.67
CA PRO A 158 21.17 -60.70 -18.89
C PRO A 158 22.72 -60.77 -19.04
N THR A 159 23.35 -59.69 -19.51
CA THR A 159 24.79 -59.46 -19.34
C THR A 159 25.04 -58.08 -18.74
N ALA A 160 25.74 -58.02 -17.60
CA ALA A 160 26.12 -56.77 -16.94
C ALA A 160 27.66 -56.62 -16.88
N PRO A 161 28.25 -55.67 -17.65
CA PRO A 161 29.67 -55.35 -17.55
C PRO A 161 29.93 -53.86 -17.24
N ALA A 162 30.45 -53.61 -16.03
CA ALA A 162 31.27 -52.44 -15.63
C ALA A 162 30.67 -51.00 -15.73
N PRO A 163 31.15 -50.05 -14.91
CA PRO A 163 30.61 -48.68 -14.89
C PRO A 163 31.15 -47.80 -16.03
N ALA A 164 30.25 -47.16 -16.76
CA ALA A 164 30.55 -45.94 -17.51
C ALA A 164 30.70 -44.74 -16.55
N PRO A 165 31.51 -43.71 -16.88
CA PRO A 165 31.79 -42.60 -15.97
C PRO A 165 30.54 -41.77 -15.68
N ALA A 166 30.47 -41.22 -14.46
CA ALA A 166 29.40 -40.30 -14.07
C ALA A 166 29.40 -39.03 -14.96
N PRO A 167 28.23 -38.56 -15.40
CA PRO A 167 28.14 -37.28 -16.11
C PRO A 167 28.46 -36.15 -15.12
N THR A 168 29.54 -35.40 -15.37
CA THR A 168 29.83 -34.16 -14.64
C THR A 168 28.69 -33.18 -14.87
N PRO A 169 27.98 -32.71 -13.82
CA PRO A 169 26.92 -31.72 -13.98
C PRO A 169 27.52 -30.33 -14.16
N THR A 170 28.08 -30.05 -15.33
CA THR A 170 28.38 -28.69 -15.78
C THR A 170 27.08 -28.02 -16.21
N VAL A 171 26.28 -27.63 -15.23
CA VAL A 171 25.13 -26.73 -15.39
C VAL A 171 25.54 -25.41 -14.73
N PRO A 172 25.31 -24.24 -15.36
CA PRO A 172 25.52 -22.96 -14.68
C PRO A 172 24.67 -22.90 -13.41
N ALA A 173 25.21 -22.32 -12.33
CA ALA A 173 24.53 -22.23 -11.04
C ALA A 173 23.41 -21.17 -11.06
N VAL A 174 22.31 -21.53 -11.71
CA VAL A 174 21.04 -20.79 -11.69
C VAL A 174 20.30 -21.21 -10.42
N GLU A 175 20.24 -20.31 -9.43
CA GLU A 175 19.63 -20.58 -8.13
C GLU A 175 18.10 -20.39 -8.20
N HIS A 176 17.36 -21.47 -8.47
CA HIS A 176 15.91 -21.42 -8.70
C HIS A 176 15.12 -21.21 -7.40
N VAL A 177 14.15 -20.29 -7.42
CA VAL A 177 13.35 -19.90 -6.25
C VAL A 177 11.87 -20.20 -6.45
N THR A 178 11.34 -21.14 -5.68
CA THR A 178 9.91 -21.49 -5.65
C THR A 178 9.24 -20.95 -4.39
N LEU A 179 8.12 -20.26 -4.53
CA LEU A 179 7.20 -19.93 -3.45
C LEU A 179 6.10 -20.99 -3.36
N VAL A 180 5.75 -21.42 -2.14
CA VAL A 180 4.65 -22.35 -1.86
C VAL A 180 3.76 -21.78 -0.77
N ALA A 181 2.47 -21.63 -1.07
CA ALA A 181 1.49 -21.17 -0.10
C ALA A 181 1.02 -22.32 0.81
N ARG A 182 1.18 -22.17 2.12
CA ARG A 182 0.63 -23.05 3.17
C ARG A 182 -0.85 -22.76 3.43
N GLY A 183 -1.33 -21.57 3.05
CA GLY A 183 -2.71 -21.11 3.13
C GLY A 183 -2.93 -19.86 2.26
N PRO A 184 -4.16 -19.35 2.12
CA PRO A 184 -4.46 -18.21 1.25
C PRO A 184 -3.60 -16.99 1.56
N ALA A 185 -2.82 -16.55 0.57
CA ALA A 185 -1.82 -15.50 0.71
C ALA A 185 -1.66 -14.68 -0.58
N TRP A 186 -1.86 -13.36 -0.47
CA TRP A 186 -1.57 -12.43 -1.56
C TRP A 186 -0.06 -12.20 -1.69
N ILE A 187 0.44 -12.25 -2.93
CA ILE A 187 1.81 -11.94 -3.32
C ILE A 187 1.83 -10.87 -4.42
N ARG A 188 2.83 -10.00 -4.33
CA ARG A 188 3.31 -9.17 -5.44
C ARG A 188 4.82 -9.27 -5.50
N ILE A 189 5.35 -9.55 -6.68
CA ILE A 189 6.78 -9.68 -6.94
C ILE A 189 7.16 -8.64 -7.99
N THR A 190 8.19 -7.86 -7.73
CA THR A 190 8.71 -6.81 -8.62
C THR A 190 10.23 -6.88 -8.69
N ASP A 191 10.79 -6.64 -9.87
CA ASP A 191 12.25 -6.59 -10.07
C ASP A 191 12.89 -5.29 -9.53
N ALA A 192 14.19 -5.08 -9.79
CA ALA A 192 14.94 -3.88 -9.43
C ALA A 192 14.31 -2.60 -10.02
N THR A 193 13.84 -2.68 -11.28
CA THR A 193 13.26 -1.58 -12.05
C THR A 193 11.83 -1.24 -11.65
N GLY A 194 11.14 -2.16 -10.95
CA GLY A 194 9.74 -2.04 -10.55
C GLY A 194 8.74 -2.72 -11.49
N LYS A 195 9.21 -3.40 -12.54
CA LYS A 195 8.39 -4.27 -13.40
C LYS A 195 7.76 -5.36 -12.52
N LYS A 196 6.46 -5.57 -12.67
CA LYS A 196 5.73 -6.66 -11.98
C LYS A 196 6.08 -8.00 -12.64
N LEU A 197 6.50 -8.97 -11.84
CA LEU A 197 6.73 -10.36 -12.25
C LEU A 197 5.50 -11.23 -11.92
N ALA A 198 4.84 -10.94 -10.79
CA ALA A 198 3.51 -11.45 -10.46
C ALA A 198 2.77 -10.50 -9.50
N GLU A 199 1.44 -10.53 -9.54
CA GLU A 199 0.56 -9.89 -8.55
C GLU A 199 -0.75 -10.71 -8.49
N LYS A 200 -0.85 -11.65 -7.54
CA LYS A 200 -2.00 -12.55 -7.38
C LYS A 200 -2.15 -13.07 -5.95
N GLU A 201 -3.31 -13.62 -5.64
CA GLU A 201 -3.48 -14.51 -4.48
C GLU A 201 -3.03 -15.93 -4.84
N LEU A 202 -2.35 -16.60 -3.91
CA LEU A 202 -2.04 -18.02 -3.97
C LEU A 202 -3.00 -18.80 -3.05
N ALA A 203 -3.58 -19.87 -3.57
CA ALA A 203 -4.36 -20.84 -2.80
C ALA A 203 -3.45 -21.77 -1.97
N ALA A 204 -4.02 -22.46 -0.98
CA ALA A 204 -3.28 -23.45 -0.18
C ALA A 204 -2.72 -24.59 -1.06
N GLY A 205 -1.42 -24.85 -0.97
CA GLY A 205 -0.68 -25.81 -1.80
C GLY A 205 -0.26 -25.28 -3.17
N GLU A 206 -0.67 -24.07 -3.57
CA GLU A 206 -0.28 -23.46 -4.84
C GLU A 206 1.20 -23.05 -4.82
N ARG A 207 1.85 -23.19 -5.99
CA ARG A 207 3.25 -22.83 -6.20
C ARG A 207 3.37 -21.66 -7.17
N TYR A 208 4.41 -20.87 -6.98
CA TYR A 208 4.85 -19.86 -7.95
C TYR A 208 6.37 -19.87 -8.03
N ASP A 209 6.88 -20.19 -9.20
CA ASP A 209 8.30 -20.19 -9.50
C ASP A 209 8.71 -18.79 -9.97
N VAL A 210 9.72 -18.21 -9.31
CA VAL A 210 10.24 -16.88 -9.65
C VAL A 210 11.13 -17.02 -10.89
N PRO A 211 10.99 -16.16 -11.92
CA PRO A 211 11.83 -16.23 -13.10
C PRO A 211 13.32 -16.06 -12.78
N ASP A 212 14.15 -16.98 -13.27
CA ASP A 212 15.59 -16.99 -13.00
C ASP A 212 16.35 -15.80 -13.64
N ASP A 213 15.74 -15.13 -14.62
CA ASP A 213 16.22 -13.92 -15.28
C ASP A 213 15.81 -12.61 -14.56
N ALA A 214 15.17 -12.72 -13.39
CA ALA A 214 14.71 -11.57 -12.62
C ALA A 214 15.86 -10.77 -11.98
N ASP A 215 15.98 -9.49 -12.37
CA ASP A 215 16.90 -8.55 -11.76
C ASP A 215 16.45 -8.18 -10.33
N HIS A 216 17.15 -8.64 -9.29
CA HIS A 216 16.84 -8.42 -7.86
C HIS A 216 15.33 -8.45 -7.49
N PRO A 217 14.65 -9.61 -7.61
CA PRO A 217 13.22 -9.73 -7.28
C PRO A 217 12.96 -9.44 -5.80
N ARG A 218 11.96 -8.58 -5.54
CA ARG A 218 11.44 -8.21 -4.22
C ARG A 218 9.99 -8.65 -4.09
N ILE A 219 9.64 -9.30 -2.99
CA ILE A 219 8.28 -9.72 -2.67
C ILE A 219 7.60 -8.75 -1.68
N ARG A 220 6.31 -8.50 -1.89
CA ARG A 220 5.40 -7.89 -0.92
C ARG A 220 4.25 -8.88 -0.67
N THR A 221 3.92 -9.11 0.59
CA THR A 221 2.81 -9.99 1.01
C THR A 221 2.17 -9.43 2.28
N GLY A 222 0.88 -9.73 2.48
CA GLY A 222 0.19 -9.49 3.75
C GLY A 222 0.31 -10.65 4.75
N ARG A 223 0.81 -11.82 4.31
CA ARG A 223 0.82 -13.08 5.09
C ARG A 223 2.12 -13.87 4.90
N PRO A 224 3.26 -13.37 5.39
CA PRO A 224 4.55 -14.08 5.31
C PRO A 224 4.54 -15.40 6.10
N ASP A 225 3.66 -15.53 7.10
CA ASP A 225 3.38 -16.74 7.87
C ASP A 225 2.88 -17.92 7.01
N GLN A 226 2.22 -17.61 5.89
CA GLN A 226 1.67 -18.60 4.97
C GLN A 226 2.55 -18.90 3.75
N LEU A 227 3.71 -18.25 3.62
CA LEU A 227 4.58 -18.43 2.45
C LEU A 227 5.86 -19.16 2.83
N GLN A 228 5.98 -20.39 2.33
CA GLN A 228 7.21 -21.15 2.36
C GLN A 228 8.04 -20.82 1.12
N VAL A 229 9.33 -20.56 1.31
CA VAL A 229 10.28 -20.32 0.21
C VAL A 229 11.18 -21.54 0.10
N LEU A 230 11.40 -22.02 -1.12
CA LEU A 230 12.33 -23.09 -1.44
C LEU A 230 13.39 -22.57 -2.40
N LEU A 231 14.66 -22.83 -2.06
CA LEU A 231 15.81 -22.55 -2.92
C LEU A 231 16.31 -23.90 -3.45
N ASN A 232 16.26 -24.13 -4.76
CA ASN A 232 16.59 -25.42 -5.38
C ASN A 232 15.88 -26.62 -4.71
N GLY A 233 14.62 -26.43 -4.29
CA GLY A 233 13.82 -27.44 -3.59
C GLY A 233 14.10 -27.62 -2.08
N SER A 234 15.07 -26.91 -1.50
CA SER A 234 15.33 -26.91 -0.05
C SER A 234 14.59 -25.76 0.66
N GLU A 235 13.91 -26.03 1.79
CA GLU A 235 13.25 -24.98 2.59
C GLU A 235 14.27 -24.00 3.17
N VAL A 236 14.07 -22.70 2.94
CA VAL A 236 14.83 -21.62 3.58
C VAL A 236 14.00 -20.95 4.67
N ALA A 237 14.65 -20.18 5.56
CA ALA A 237 14.01 -19.56 6.71
C ALA A 237 12.81 -18.66 6.31
N PRO A 238 11.71 -18.65 7.10
CA PRO A 238 10.50 -17.88 6.77
C PRO A 238 10.77 -16.38 6.56
N LEU A 239 10.00 -15.77 5.65
CA LEU A 239 10.11 -14.35 5.28
C LEU A 239 9.85 -13.40 6.46
N GLY A 240 9.09 -13.85 7.47
CA GLY A 240 8.87 -13.15 8.73
C GLY A 240 7.86 -13.88 9.61
N THR A 241 7.96 -13.70 10.93
CA THR A 241 7.08 -14.32 11.95
C THR A 241 6.14 -13.34 12.66
N GLU A 242 6.19 -12.04 12.33
CA GLU A 242 5.22 -11.03 12.80
C GLU A 242 4.38 -10.49 11.63
N VAL A 243 3.12 -10.13 11.91
CA VAL A 243 2.24 -9.43 10.95
C VAL A 243 2.59 -7.94 10.89
N LYS A 244 3.71 -7.63 10.23
CA LYS A 244 4.10 -6.29 9.78
C LYS A 244 4.62 -6.40 8.34
N VAL A 245 4.57 -5.29 7.60
CA VAL A 245 5.23 -5.21 6.29
C VAL A 245 6.74 -5.13 6.54
N VAL A 246 7.42 -6.25 6.35
CA VAL A 246 8.89 -6.34 6.37
C VAL A 246 9.40 -6.23 4.95
N GLU A 247 10.32 -5.30 4.71
CA GLU A 247 11.08 -5.23 3.47
C GLU A 247 12.44 -5.90 3.69
N ALA A 248 12.77 -6.87 2.83
CA ALA A 248 13.97 -7.68 2.95
C ALA A 248 14.52 -8.05 1.57
N GLU A 249 15.85 -7.99 1.43
CA GLU A 249 16.52 -8.48 0.23
C GLU A 249 16.48 -10.01 0.15
N LEU A 250 16.18 -10.53 -1.04
CA LEU A 250 16.14 -11.96 -1.35
C LEU A 250 17.42 -12.45 -2.06
N THR A 251 18.47 -11.64 -2.12
CA THR A 251 19.73 -12.05 -2.74
C THR A 251 20.34 -13.21 -1.95
N SER A 252 20.89 -14.23 -2.63
CA SER A 252 21.47 -15.39 -1.94
C SER A 252 22.68 -15.01 -1.08
N ALA A 253 23.33 -13.88 -1.36
CA ALA A 253 24.32 -13.26 -0.47
C ALA A 253 23.69 -12.76 0.85
N ALA A 254 22.63 -11.96 0.81
CA ALA A 254 21.97 -11.43 2.01
C ALA A 254 21.32 -12.53 2.86
N LEU A 255 20.70 -13.53 2.22
CA LEU A 255 20.12 -14.70 2.89
C LEU A 255 21.20 -15.55 3.58
N ARG A 256 22.35 -15.75 2.93
CA ARG A 256 23.50 -16.48 3.50
C ARG A 256 24.16 -15.74 4.67
N ALA A 257 24.27 -14.41 4.59
CA ALA A 257 24.79 -13.58 5.68
C ALA A 257 23.90 -13.61 6.94
N ARG A 258 22.56 -13.66 6.78
CA ARG A 258 21.60 -13.71 7.89
C ARG A 258 21.70 -14.99 8.74
N GLY A 259 22.33 -16.05 8.22
CA GLY A 259 22.47 -17.35 8.88
C GLY A 259 23.75 -17.56 9.71
N GLN A 260 24.66 -16.58 9.81
CA GLN A 260 25.97 -16.77 10.46
C GLN A 260 26.04 -16.16 11.88
N PRO A 261 26.03 -16.98 12.96
CA PRO A 261 26.27 -16.49 14.32
C PRO A 261 27.77 -16.19 14.52
N GLY A 262 28.17 -14.93 14.32
CA GLY A 262 29.54 -14.48 14.60
C GLY A 262 30.07 -13.34 13.72
N ALA A 263 29.34 -12.93 12.68
CA ALA A 263 29.71 -11.80 11.83
C ALA A 263 29.47 -10.45 12.52
N THR A 264 30.33 -10.10 13.49
CA THR A 264 30.45 -8.73 14.04
C THR A 264 30.63 -7.74 12.87
N PRO A 265 29.94 -6.59 12.85
CA PRO A 265 30.14 -5.60 11.79
C PRO A 265 31.57 -5.05 11.85
N SER A 266 32.38 -5.41 10.86
CA SER A 266 33.72 -4.81 10.67
C SER A 266 33.58 -3.29 10.49
N PRO A 267 34.32 -2.47 11.25
CA PRO A 267 34.11 -1.03 11.25
C PRO A 267 34.55 -0.38 9.94
N THR A 268 33.87 0.72 9.58
CA THR A 268 34.32 1.68 8.58
C THR A 268 35.77 2.10 8.87
N PRO A 269 36.67 2.14 7.87
CA PRO A 269 38.02 2.67 8.07
C PRO A 269 37.95 4.16 8.45
N ASP A 270 38.68 4.52 9.50
CA ASP A 270 38.61 5.83 10.15
C ASP A 270 39.29 6.93 9.30
N ALA A 271 38.53 7.96 8.92
CA ALA A 271 39.05 9.18 8.32
C ALA A 271 39.37 10.22 9.42
N THR A 272 40.34 9.89 10.28
CA THR A 272 40.74 10.71 11.42
C THR A 272 41.35 12.05 10.96
N ALA A 273 40.73 13.18 11.38
CA ALA A 273 41.40 14.25 12.15
C ALA A 273 40.62 15.60 12.18
N ALA A 274 39.91 15.88 13.29
CA ALA A 274 39.76 17.23 13.86
C ALA A 274 39.22 17.12 15.30
N ALA A 275 39.81 17.85 16.26
CA ALA A 275 39.50 17.69 17.68
C ALA A 275 38.66 18.83 18.26
N THR A 276 37.83 18.53 19.26
CA THR A 276 37.55 19.40 20.44
C THR A 276 36.83 18.58 21.54
N PRO A 277 37.30 18.55 22.79
CA PRO A 277 36.70 17.74 23.85
C PRO A 277 35.54 18.44 24.60
N LEU A 278 34.42 17.75 24.77
CA LEU A 278 33.32 18.16 25.66
C LEU A 278 33.66 17.86 27.13
N ARG A 279 33.88 18.90 27.95
CA ARG A 279 33.98 18.74 29.42
C ARG A 279 32.59 18.84 30.07
N ARG A 280 32.28 17.89 30.97
CA ARG A 280 30.93 17.73 31.55
C ARG A 280 30.54 18.86 32.52
N ARG A 281 29.23 19.04 32.69
CA ARG A 281 28.59 19.91 33.69
C ARG A 281 28.95 19.48 35.11
N SER A 282 29.17 20.45 36.01
CA SER A 282 29.08 20.25 37.46
C SER A 282 28.80 21.59 38.15
N THR A 283 27.52 21.84 38.48
CA THR A 283 27.09 22.99 39.29
C THR A 283 27.08 22.63 40.78
N PRO A 284 27.84 23.31 41.64
CA PRO A 284 27.55 23.41 43.07
C PRO A 284 26.67 24.64 43.38
N ARG A 285 26.07 24.65 44.57
CA ARG A 285 25.12 25.64 45.09
C ARG A 285 25.74 26.37 46.30
N ALA A 286 25.18 27.52 46.67
CA ALA A 286 25.45 28.35 47.86
C ALA A 286 26.67 29.30 47.73
N SER A 287 26.79 30.44 48.43
CA SER A 287 25.84 31.34 49.14
C SER A 287 26.61 32.59 49.64
N SER A 288 25.88 33.58 50.21
CA SER A 288 26.30 34.59 51.22
C SER A 288 27.33 35.70 50.87
N THR A 289 26.92 36.97 51.18
CA THR A 289 27.68 38.14 51.74
C THR A 289 29.06 38.51 51.16
N ASP A 290 29.43 39.76 50.89
CA ASP A 290 29.04 41.11 51.37
C ASP A 290 28.99 42.12 50.18
N ALA A 291 28.31 43.28 50.17
CA ALA A 291 28.17 44.43 51.09
C ALA A 291 29.31 45.49 51.02
N THR A 292 28.91 46.77 50.87
CA THR A 292 29.72 48.01 50.99
C THR A 292 30.68 48.40 49.85
N ALA A 293 30.30 49.41 49.05
CA ALA A 293 31.05 50.69 48.91
C ALA A 293 30.46 51.63 47.82
N ALA A 294 30.12 52.85 48.22
CA ALA A 294 30.04 54.08 47.41
C ALA A 294 31.10 55.07 48.02
N PRO A 295 31.42 56.29 47.49
CA PRO A 295 30.58 57.18 46.69
C PRO A 295 31.28 58.02 45.56
N ALA A 296 30.49 58.89 44.89
CA ALA A 296 30.82 60.22 44.29
C ALA A 296 32.03 60.39 43.33
N ALA A 297 32.01 61.24 42.28
CA ALA A 297 31.01 62.16 41.68
C ALA A 297 31.44 62.42 40.18
N ALA A 298 31.09 63.44 39.37
CA ALA A 298 30.39 64.73 39.50
C ALA A 298 29.94 65.28 38.10
N THR A 299 29.50 66.55 38.04
CA THR A 299 29.65 67.51 36.90
C THR A 299 28.77 67.37 35.63
N THR A 300 27.53 67.87 35.74
CA THR A 300 26.85 68.92 34.88
C THR A 300 26.79 68.84 33.32
N PRO A 301 25.86 69.58 32.64
CA PRO A 301 25.22 69.07 31.41
C PRO A 301 25.21 69.99 30.16
N ALA A 302 24.82 69.39 29.03
CA ALA A 302 24.08 69.97 27.90
C ALA A 302 23.35 68.82 27.15
N GLY A 303 22.23 68.98 26.43
CA GLY A 303 21.41 70.17 26.21
C GLY A 303 21.16 70.46 24.73
N ASP A 304 20.05 69.95 24.16
CA ASP A 304 19.30 70.60 23.06
C ASP A 304 17.85 70.02 22.96
N THR A 305 17.10 70.47 21.96
CA THR A 305 15.63 70.55 21.91
C THR A 305 14.96 69.64 20.87
N PRO A 306 13.64 69.34 21.00
CA PRO A 306 12.86 68.61 20.01
C PRO A 306 11.87 69.48 19.21
N ASN A 307 11.84 69.36 17.88
CA ASN A 307 10.69 69.59 16.99
C ASN A 307 11.09 69.36 15.50
N PRO A 308 10.14 69.30 14.54
CA PRO A 308 8.68 69.22 14.68
C PRO A 308 8.07 67.88 14.21
#